data_AF-A0A7I8WQY5-F1
#
_entry.id   AF-A0A7I8WQY5-F1
#
_cell.length_a   1.000
_cell.length_b   1.000
_cell.length_c   1.000
_cell.angle_alpha   90.00
_cell.angle_beta   90.00
_cell.angle_gamma   90.00
#
_symmetry.space_group_name_H-M   'P 1'
#
loop_
_entity.id
_entity.type
_entity.pdbx_description
1 polymer ?
#
loop_
_entity_poly.entity_id
_entity_poly.type
_entity_poly.pdbx_seq_one_letter_code
_entity_poly.pdbx_strand_id
1 'polypeptide(L)'
;MIADCYHYSMEEFNMTDVCIKRIEEKRLNCQPSPSTFERPFKLMVKNEIFTVDSKKLNENSDDIADFLRCLQDHQQINEWNLPVLLRLANKYQVESLTKACCLYLEAANLDHVKPDQVLTLLTSAHEHHLPKASIGPLILRMAQENRSTFTRLRLNRYLPANLYTAVIGTNMNLNTIKEVEKMNGHFLRIERGSIYYKKALCSMCKKIVDSSECEGCKMTLCQTHWQTSPCGNEFGKRMLKQLKENLVDIELDY
;
A
#
# COMPACT_ATOMS: atom_id res chain seq x y z
N MET A 1 -46.25 -37.52 -29.21
CA MET A 1 -45.60 -36.32 -28.64
C MET A 1 -44.69 -36.80 -27.53
N ILE A 2 -43.43 -37.07 -27.86
CA ILE A 2 -42.39 -37.50 -26.92
C ILE A 2 -41.36 -36.38 -26.95
N ALA A 3 -41.07 -35.82 -25.77
CA ALA A 3 -40.09 -34.77 -25.58
C ALA A 3 -38.71 -35.44 -25.44
N ASP A 4 -37.81 -35.13 -26.38
CA ASP A 4 -36.43 -35.59 -26.34
C ASP A 4 -35.65 -34.84 -25.27
N CYS A 5 -35.17 -35.60 -24.29
CA CYS A 5 -34.15 -35.18 -23.34
C CYS A 5 -32.79 -35.12 -24.04
N TYR A 6 -32.23 -33.93 -24.21
CA TYR A 6 -30.80 -33.79 -24.50
C TYR A 6 -30.03 -33.78 -23.18
N HIS A 7 -29.47 -34.94 -22.84
CA HIS A 7 -28.34 -35.04 -21.92
C HIS A 7 -27.13 -34.40 -22.62
N TYR A 8 -26.63 -33.27 -22.11
CA TYR A 8 -25.29 -32.79 -22.45
C TYR A 8 -24.33 -33.19 -21.32
N SER A 9 -23.37 -34.03 -21.69
CA SER A 9 -22.21 -34.42 -20.89
C SER A 9 -21.38 -33.19 -20.55
N MET A 10 -21.04 -33.03 -19.26
CA MET A 10 -19.99 -32.10 -18.82
C MET A 10 -18.65 -32.63 -19.30
N GLU A 11 -18.16 -32.13 -20.43
CA GLU A 11 -16.74 -32.18 -20.76
C GLU A 11 -16.05 -31.08 -19.96
N GLU A 12 -15.02 -31.45 -19.19
CA GLU A 12 -14.10 -30.53 -18.51
C GLU A 12 -13.33 -29.73 -19.57
N PHE A 13 -13.93 -28.66 -20.07
CA PHE A 13 -13.23 -27.69 -20.91
C PHE A 13 -12.29 -26.86 -20.03
N ASN A 14 -11.00 -26.95 -20.31
CA ASN A 14 -9.96 -26.14 -19.70
C ASN A 14 -10.29 -24.65 -19.94
N MET A 15 -10.75 -23.98 -18.88
CA MET A 15 -11.37 -22.65 -18.90
C MET A 15 -10.43 -21.56 -19.45
N THR A 16 -9.13 -21.81 -19.38
CA THR A 16 -8.06 -21.00 -19.97
C THR A 16 -8.14 -20.97 -21.50
N ASP A 17 -8.43 -22.10 -22.15
CA ASP A 17 -8.43 -22.23 -23.61
C ASP A 17 -9.64 -21.56 -24.26
N VAL A 18 -10.79 -21.56 -23.56
CA VAL A 18 -12.03 -20.94 -24.06
C VAL A 18 -11.96 -19.41 -24.00
N CYS A 19 -11.37 -18.85 -22.94
CA CYS A 19 -11.17 -17.41 -22.83
C CYS A 19 -10.06 -16.90 -23.76
N ILE A 20 -8.94 -17.64 -23.91
CA ILE A 20 -7.84 -17.27 -24.80
C ILE A 20 -8.25 -17.36 -26.27
N LYS A 21 -8.88 -18.46 -26.73
CA LYS A 21 -9.35 -18.60 -28.12
C LYS A 21 -10.27 -17.46 -28.55
N ARG A 22 -11.14 -16.98 -27.66
CA ARG A 22 -12.09 -15.89 -27.98
C ARG A 22 -11.45 -14.52 -28.10
N ILE A 23 -10.33 -14.28 -27.41
CA ILE A 23 -9.58 -13.03 -27.56
C ILE A 23 -8.78 -13.04 -28.86
N GLU A 24 -8.25 -14.21 -29.25
CA GLU A 24 -7.63 -14.41 -30.57
C GLU A 24 -8.65 -14.26 -31.71
N GLU A 25 -9.87 -14.81 -31.56
CA GLU A 25 -10.98 -14.64 -32.52
C GLU A 25 -11.44 -13.18 -32.67
N LYS A 26 -11.31 -12.34 -31.63
CA LYS A 26 -11.57 -10.88 -31.73
C LYS A 26 -10.44 -10.11 -32.40
N ARG A 27 -9.19 -10.61 -32.39
CA ARG A 27 -8.03 -9.98 -33.07
C ARG A 27 -8.00 -10.30 -34.56
N LEU A 28 -8.53 -11.44 -34.97
CA LEU A 28 -8.78 -11.77 -36.38
C LEU A 28 -10.10 -11.11 -36.80
N ASN A 29 -10.06 -10.34 -37.88
CA ASN A 29 -11.17 -9.51 -38.37
C ASN A 29 -12.31 -10.36 -39.00
N CYS A 30 -12.76 -11.41 -38.31
CA CYS A 30 -13.85 -12.27 -38.73
C CYS A 30 -15.15 -11.75 -38.14
N GLN A 31 -16.10 -11.36 -39.00
CA GLN A 31 -17.45 -10.99 -38.59
C GLN A 31 -18.06 -12.14 -37.76
N PRO A 32 -18.46 -11.92 -36.50
CA PRO A 32 -19.14 -12.94 -35.74
C PRO A 32 -20.59 -13.04 -36.23
N SER A 33 -21.00 -14.27 -36.56
CA SER A 33 -22.41 -14.61 -36.80
C SER A 33 -23.28 -14.17 -35.60
N PRO A 34 -24.42 -13.51 -35.83
CA PRO A 34 -25.23 -12.94 -34.76
C PRO A 34 -26.09 -14.05 -34.13
N SER A 35 -25.63 -14.67 -33.05
CA SER A 35 -26.55 -15.26 -32.06
C SER A 35 -25.85 -15.78 -30.80
N THR A 36 -26.53 -15.53 -29.67
CA THR A 36 -26.43 -16.14 -28.33
C THR A 36 -25.55 -15.50 -27.25
N PHE A 37 -24.48 -14.77 -27.57
CA PHE A 37 -23.52 -14.31 -26.53
C PHE A 37 -23.62 -12.84 -26.12
N GLU A 38 -24.68 -12.14 -26.50
CA GLU A 38 -24.94 -10.76 -26.04
C GLU A 38 -25.45 -10.66 -24.59
N ARG A 39 -25.65 -11.79 -23.91
CA ARG A 39 -26.20 -11.85 -22.56
C ARG A 39 -25.07 -12.09 -21.55
N PRO A 40 -25.16 -11.50 -20.34
CA PRO A 40 -24.26 -11.83 -19.25
C PRO A 40 -24.23 -13.35 -19.04
N PHE A 41 -23.04 -13.93 -18.93
CA PHE A 41 -22.87 -15.36 -18.68
C PHE A 41 -22.24 -15.58 -17.30
N LYS A 42 -22.56 -16.73 -16.70
CA LYS A 42 -22.07 -17.09 -15.38
C LYS A 42 -20.83 -17.99 -15.52
N LEU A 43 -19.70 -17.59 -14.95
CA LEU A 43 -18.51 -18.43 -14.79
C LEU A 43 -18.54 -19.05 -13.41
N MET A 44 -18.18 -20.33 -13.29
CA MET A 44 -18.01 -20.99 -12.01
C MET A 44 -16.53 -21.26 -11.79
N VAL A 45 -15.94 -20.68 -10.74
CA VAL A 45 -14.54 -20.94 -10.37
C VAL A 45 -14.51 -21.32 -8.90
N LYS A 46 -14.05 -22.54 -8.57
CA LYS A 46 -13.94 -23.05 -7.19
C LYS A 46 -15.18 -22.80 -6.31
N ASN A 47 -16.37 -23.08 -6.85
CA ASN A 47 -17.69 -22.90 -6.21
C ASN A 47 -18.19 -21.46 -6.10
N GLU A 48 -17.50 -20.47 -6.66
CA GLU A 48 -17.99 -19.10 -6.79
C GLU A 48 -18.57 -18.87 -8.19
N ILE A 49 -19.71 -18.17 -8.27
CA ILE A 49 -20.40 -17.86 -9.52
C ILE A 49 -20.18 -16.38 -9.87
N PHE A 50 -19.52 -16.11 -10.99
CA PHE A 50 -19.21 -14.78 -11.49
C PHE A 50 -20.13 -14.42 -12.64
N THR A 51 -20.70 -13.23 -12.65
CA THR A 51 -21.49 -12.76 -13.80
C THR A 51 -20.60 -11.90 -14.69
N VAL A 52 -20.31 -12.36 -15.90
CA VAL A 52 -19.51 -11.64 -16.89
C VAL A 52 -20.42 -11.06 -17.96
N ASP A 53 -20.46 -9.73 -18.03
CA ASP A 53 -21.14 -9.00 -19.11
C ASP A 53 -20.22 -8.91 -20.34
N SER A 54 -20.55 -9.70 -21.37
CA SER A 54 -19.79 -9.79 -22.61
C SER A 54 -19.69 -8.48 -23.38
N LYS A 55 -20.62 -7.53 -23.15
CA LYS A 55 -20.62 -6.19 -23.78
C LYS A 55 -19.66 -5.20 -23.09
N LYS A 56 -19.18 -5.51 -21.88
CA LYS A 56 -18.26 -4.66 -21.08
C LYS A 56 -16.83 -5.22 -21.00
N LEU A 57 -16.52 -6.22 -21.82
CA LEU A 57 -15.21 -6.87 -21.85
C LEU A 57 -14.25 -6.08 -22.77
N ASN A 58 -13.80 -4.92 -22.28
CA ASN A 58 -12.72 -4.11 -22.89
C ASN A 58 -11.37 -4.37 -22.22
N GLU A 59 -11.26 -5.44 -21.44
CA GLU A 59 -10.05 -5.76 -20.69
C GLU A 59 -9.01 -6.43 -21.58
N ASN A 60 -7.73 -6.15 -21.32
CA ASN A 60 -6.64 -6.83 -22.00
C ASN A 60 -6.67 -8.33 -21.67
N SER A 61 -6.23 -9.18 -22.61
CA SER A 61 -6.10 -10.63 -22.38
C SER A 61 -5.26 -10.96 -21.17
N ASP A 62 -4.17 -10.21 -20.99
CA ASP A 62 -3.18 -10.48 -19.96
C ASP A 62 -3.78 -10.18 -18.58
N ASP A 63 -4.55 -9.09 -18.46
CA ASP A 63 -5.27 -8.72 -17.23
C ASP A 63 -6.29 -9.80 -16.83
N ILE A 64 -7.04 -10.33 -17.79
CA ILE A 64 -8.01 -11.40 -17.54
C ILE A 64 -7.28 -12.69 -17.17
N ALA A 65 -6.16 -13.01 -17.83
CA ALA A 65 -5.37 -14.19 -17.51
C ALA A 65 -4.80 -14.12 -16.08
N ASP A 66 -4.25 -12.98 -15.67
CA ASP A 66 -3.74 -12.77 -14.32
C ASP A 66 -4.86 -12.82 -13.26
N PHE A 67 -6.03 -12.25 -13.56
CA PHE A 67 -7.21 -12.34 -12.71
C PHE A 67 -7.67 -13.78 -12.50
N LEU A 68 -7.81 -14.57 -13.58
CA LEU A 68 -8.21 -15.97 -13.49
C LEU A 68 -7.15 -16.83 -12.78
N ARG A 69 -5.86 -16.55 -13.00
CA ARG A 69 -4.76 -17.24 -12.32
C ARG A 69 -4.80 -16.98 -10.82
N CYS A 70 -4.98 -15.73 -10.40
CA CYS A 70 -5.05 -15.38 -8.98
C CYS A 70 -6.33 -15.87 -8.31
N LEU A 71 -7.46 -15.92 -9.02
CA LEU A 71 -8.69 -16.57 -8.54
C LEU A 71 -8.48 -18.07 -8.23
N GLN A 72 -7.65 -18.75 -9.02
CA GLN A 72 -7.31 -20.14 -8.77
C GLN A 72 -6.29 -20.26 -7.63
N ASP A 73 -5.30 -19.38 -7.58
CA ASP A 73 -4.24 -19.41 -6.57
C ASP A 73 -3.89 -17.99 -6.10
N HIS A 74 -4.35 -17.62 -4.91
CA HIS A 74 -4.06 -16.31 -4.30
C HIS A 74 -2.56 -16.11 -4.01
N GLN A 75 -1.72 -17.15 -4.03
CA GLN A 75 -0.26 -16.99 -3.86
C GLN A 75 0.41 -16.32 -5.07
N GLN A 76 -0.30 -16.19 -6.19
CA GLN A 76 0.20 -15.54 -7.41
C GLN A 76 0.04 -14.01 -7.36
N ILE A 77 -0.58 -13.46 -6.31
CA ILE A 77 -0.74 -12.01 -6.12
C ILE A 77 0.64 -11.40 -5.84
N ASN A 78 0.96 -10.31 -6.53
CA ASN A 78 2.21 -9.57 -6.39
C ASN A 78 2.01 -8.07 -6.68
N GLU A 79 3.07 -7.27 -6.53
CA GLU A 79 3.03 -5.81 -6.70
C GLU A 79 2.68 -5.33 -8.11
N TRP A 80 2.81 -6.19 -9.14
CA TRP A 80 2.56 -5.83 -10.53
C TRP A 80 1.10 -6.06 -10.93
N ASN A 81 0.51 -7.17 -10.49
CA ASN A 81 -0.85 -7.52 -10.86
C ASN A 81 -1.90 -6.93 -9.91
N LEU A 82 -1.53 -6.57 -8.66
CA LEU A 82 -2.48 -6.11 -7.64
C LEU A 82 -3.43 -4.99 -8.10
N PRO A 83 -2.98 -3.90 -8.78
CA PRO A 83 -3.90 -2.87 -9.24
C PRO A 83 -4.96 -3.39 -10.21
N VAL A 84 -4.57 -4.29 -11.11
CA VAL A 84 -5.48 -4.94 -12.06
C VAL A 84 -6.45 -5.86 -11.32
N LEU A 85 -5.94 -6.64 -10.37
CA LEU A 85 -6.76 -7.55 -9.57
C LEU A 85 -7.82 -6.79 -8.77
N LEU A 86 -7.47 -5.67 -8.11
CA LEU A 86 -8.44 -4.86 -7.39
C LEU A 86 -9.52 -4.28 -8.31
N ARG A 87 -9.11 -3.75 -9.46
CA ARG A 87 -10.03 -3.20 -10.45
C ARG A 87 -11.03 -4.24 -10.95
N LEU A 88 -10.55 -5.42 -11.31
CA LEU A 88 -11.39 -6.51 -11.82
C LEU A 88 -12.21 -7.18 -10.70
N ALA A 89 -11.63 -7.37 -9.52
CA ALA A 89 -12.34 -7.88 -8.35
C ALA A 89 -13.52 -6.97 -7.98
N ASN A 90 -13.32 -5.65 -7.96
CA ASN A 90 -14.40 -4.70 -7.72
C ASN A 90 -15.44 -4.74 -8.84
N LYS A 91 -15.01 -4.72 -10.11
CA LYS A 91 -15.90 -4.75 -11.29
C LYS A 91 -16.79 -5.99 -11.33
N TYR A 92 -16.23 -7.15 -11.00
CA TYR A 92 -16.92 -8.45 -11.01
C TYR A 92 -17.43 -8.89 -9.63
N GLN A 93 -17.31 -8.01 -8.62
CA GLN A 93 -17.78 -8.23 -7.24
C GLN A 93 -17.20 -9.50 -6.57
N VAL A 94 -15.90 -9.70 -6.73
CA VAL A 94 -15.14 -10.83 -6.18
C VAL A 94 -14.52 -10.45 -4.84
N GLU A 95 -15.30 -10.58 -3.77
CA GLU A 95 -14.85 -10.20 -2.42
C GLU A 95 -13.69 -11.07 -1.92
N SER A 96 -13.66 -12.36 -2.29
CA SER A 96 -12.60 -13.31 -1.94
C SER A 96 -11.22 -12.84 -2.40
N LEU A 97 -11.13 -12.33 -3.64
CA LEU A 97 -9.91 -11.81 -4.22
C LEU A 97 -9.53 -10.44 -3.64
N THR A 98 -10.49 -9.56 -3.39
CA THR A 98 -10.23 -8.29 -2.69
C THR A 98 -9.61 -8.55 -1.31
N LYS A 99 -10.17 -9.49 -0.54
CA LYS A 99 -9.61 -9.92 0.75
C LYS A 99 -8.20 -10.48 0.61
N ALA A 100 -7.95 -11.30 -0.41
CA ALA A 100 -6.62 -11.83 -0.68
C ALA A 100 -5.60 -10.74 -0.99
N CYS A 101 -5.97 -9.71 -1.76
CA CYS A 101 -5.13 -8.54 -2.01
C CYS A 101 -4.81 -7.76 -0.71
N CYS A 102 -5.78 -7.60 0.20
CA CYS A 102 -5.54 -6.98 1.51
C CYS A 102 -4.51 -7.77 2.32
N LEU A 103 -4.69 -9.09 2.42
CA LEU A 103 -3.78 -9.97 3.16
C LEU A 103 -2.37 -9.97 2.57
N TYR A 104 -2.25 -9.90 1.24
CA TYR A 104 -0.95 -9.73 0.59
C TYR A 104 -0.27 -8.44 1.05
N LEU A 105 -0.95 -7.29 1.00
CA LEU A 105 -0.36 -6.00 1.39
C LEU A 105 0.04 -5.96 2.87
N GLU A 106 -0.74 -6.61 3.73
CA GLU A 106 -0.47 -6.69 5.18
C GLU A 106 0.75 -7.56 5.50
N ALA A 107 1.04 -8.58 4.68
CA ALA A 107 2.16 -9.50 4.87
C ALA A 107 3.40 -9.18 4.01
N ALA A 108 3.25 -8.35 2.96
CA ALA A 108 4.30 -8.11 1.98
C ALA A 108 5.45 -7.28 2.56
N ASN A 109 6.69 -7.70 2.27
CA ASN A 109 7.85 -6.84 2.45
C ASN A 109 8.00 -5.91 1.23
N LEU A 110 7.66 -4.64 1.41
CA LEU A 110 7.63 -3.65 0.33
C LEU A 110 8.96 -2.91 0.12
N ASP A 111 10.02 -3.22 0.87
CA ASP A 111 11.29 -2.47 0.82
C ASP A 111 11.91 -2.42 -0.59
N HIS A 112 11.78 -3.51 -1.34
CA HIS A 112 12.30 -3.66 -2.69
C HIS A 112 11.44 -2.98 -3.77
N VAL A 113 10.20 -2.60 -3.45
CA VAL A 113 9.27 -2.01 -4.41
C VAL A 113 9.65 -0.57 -4.69
N LYS A 114 9.68 -0.19 -5.97
CA LYS A 114 10.06 1.17 -6.39
C LYS A 114 9.01 2.20 -5.99
N PRO A 115 9.40 3.46 -5.69
CA PRO A 115 8.46 4.51 -5.27
C PRO A 115 7.32 4.76 -6.25
N ASP A 116 7.62 4.74 -7.56
CA ASP A 116 6.60 4.91 -8.61
C ASP A 116 5.53 3.79 -8.55
N GLN A 117 5.96 2.56 -8.26
CA GLN A 117 5.04 1.41 -8.12
C GLN A 117 4.25 1.47 -6.80
N VAL A 118 4.89 1.87 -5.69
CA VAL A 118 4.19 2.07 -4.41
C VAL A 118 3.13 3.16 -4.55
N LEU A 119 3.39 4.22 -5.33
CA LEU A 119 2.39 5.25 -5.62
C LEU A 119 1.18 4.65 -6.35
N THR A 120 1.41 3.85 -7.39
CA THR A 120 0.33 3.17 -8.13
C THR A 120 -0.48 2.25 -7.22
N LEU A 121 0.18 1.45 -6.38
CA LEU A 121 -0.48 0.57 -5.41
C LEU A 121 -1.30 1.37 -4.39
N LEU A 122 -0.74 2.47 -3.87
CA LEU A 122 -1.40 3.32 -2.89
C LEU A 122 -2.64 4.01 -3.48
N THR A 123 -2.54 4.54 -4.70
CA THR A 123 -3.69 5.11 -5.41
C THR A 123 -4.76 4.05 -5.65
N SER A 124 -4.39 2.87 -6.17
CA SER A 124 -5.36 1.80 -6.44
C SER A 124 -6.02 1.26 -5.16
N ALA A 125 -5.25 1.06 -4.09
CA ALA A 125 -5.78 0.62 -2.81
C ALA A 125 -6.80 1.62 -2.24
N HIS A 126 -6.58 2.91 -2.44
CA HIS A 126 -7.49 3.95 -1.99
C HIS A 126 -8.74 4.08 -2.87
N GLU A 127 -8.59 4.05 -4.20
CA GLU A 127 -9.70 4.05 -5.15
C GLU A 127 -10.66 2.88 -4.93
N HIS A 128 -10.15 1.76 -4.43
CA HIS A 128 -10.93 0.57 -4.10
C HIS A 128 -11.22 0.40 -2.60
N HIS A 129 -11.07 1.48 -1.81
CA HIS A 129 -11.52 1.55 -0.41
C HIS A 129 -10.94 0.45 0.50
N LEU A 130 -9.69 0.03 0.24
CA LEU A 130 -9.03 -0.98 1.07
C LEU A 130 -8.83 -0.48 2.51
N PRO A 131 -8.91 -1.37 3.52
CA PRO A 131 -8.85 -0.96 4.91
C PRO A 131 -7.49 -0.35 5.28
N LYS A 132 -7.49 0.47 6.35
CA LYS A 132 -6.28 1.10 6.90
C LYS A 132 -5.12 0.11 7.14
N ALA A 133 -5.43 -1.12 7.54
CA ALA A 133 -4.44 -2.17 7.76
C ALA A 133 -3.62 -2.49 6.49
N SER A 134 -4.26 -2.47 5.31
CA SER A 134 -3.60 -2.76 4.04
C SER A 134 -2.95 -1.52 3.40
N ILE A 135 -3.51 -0.32 3.64
CA ILE A 135 -2.96 0.95 3.14
C ILE A 135 -1.73 1.39 3.95
N GLY A 136 -1.71 1.11 5.27
CA GLY A 136 -0.64 1.53 6.18
C GLY A 136 0.77 1.13 5.73
N PRO A 137 1.03 -0.13 5.34
CA PRO A 137 2.33 -0.57 4.82
C PRO A 137 2.80 0.23 3.58
N LEU A 138 1.89 0.58 2.67
CA LEU A 138 2.21 1.37 1.48
C LEU A 138 2.60 2.81 1.85
N ILE A 139 1.88 3.43 2.80
CA ILE A 139 2.22 4.76 3.33
C ILE A 139 3.58 4.73 4.00
N LEU A 140 3.83 3.73 4.86
CA LEU A 140 5.10 3.57 5.56
C LEU A 140 6.25 3.45 4.57
N ARG A 141 6.11 2.59 3.56
CA ARG A 141 7.14 2.42 2.52
C ARG A 141 7.37 3.70 1.72
N MET A 142 6.31 4.39 1.31
CA MET A 142 6.43 5.67 0.60
C MET A 142 7.12 6.73 1.46
N ALA A 143 6.79 6.78 2.75
CA ALA A 143 7.32 7.74 3.70
C ALA A 143 8.81 7.56 4.02
N GLN A 144 9.44 6.44 3.63
CA GLN A 144 10.89 6.27 3.76
C GLN A 144 11.68 7.08 2.73
N GLU A 145 11.02 7.56 1.67
CA GLU A 145 11.65 8.31 0.60
C GLU A 145 12.01 9.76 1.00
N ASN A 146 12.85 10.39 0.18
CA ASN A 146 13.30 11.76 0.39
C ASN A 146 12.43 12.79 -0.34
N ARG A 147 12.63 14.07 0.01
CA ARG A 147 11.88 15.20 -0.57
C ARG A 147 12.03 15.33 -2.08
N SER A 148 13.19 15.00 -2.64
CA SER A 148 13.40 15.03 -4.10
C SER A 148 12.53 13.99 -4.81
N THR A 149 12.38 12.79 -4.24
CA THR A 149 11.49 11.76 -4.76
C THR A 149 10.03 12.20 -4.70
N PHE A 150 9.56 12.78 -3.60
CA PHE A 150 8.19 13.31 -3.50
C PHE A 150 7.89 14.38 -4.55
N THR A 151 8.87 15.25 -4.83
CA THR A 151 8.75 16.31 -5.84
C THR A 151 8.74 15.72 -7.25
N ARG A 152 9.60 14.73 -7.53
CA ARG A 152 9.64 13.99 -8.81
C ARG A 152 8.31 13.28 -9.10
N LEU A 153 7.77 12.59 -8.10
CA LEU A 153 6.52 11.85 -8.20
C LEU A 153 5.27 12.74 -8.20
N ARG A 154 5.41 14.02 -7.82
CA ARG A 154 4.30 14.99 -7.72
C ARG A 154 3.16 14.43 -6.85
N LEU A 155 3.48 13.94 -5.66
CA LEU A 155 2.51 13.25 -4.78
C LEU A 155 1.23 14.06 -4.55
N ASN A 156 1.35 15.38 -4.40
CA ASN A 156 0.23 16.30 -4.21
C ASN A 156 -0.79 16.32 -5.36
N ARG A 157 -0.42 15.82 -6.55
CA ARG A 157 -1.29 15.73 -7.72
C ARG A 157 -2.01 14.39 -7.83
N TYR A 158 -1.38 13.32 -7.36
CA TYR A 158 -1.88 11.95 -7.54
C TYR A 158 -2.52 11.36 -6.28
N LEU A 159 -2.14 11.85 -5.11
CA LEU A 159 -2.73 11.43 -3.85
C LEU A 159 -3.78 12.44 -3.38
N PRO A 160 -4.94 11.97 -2.91
CA PRO A 160 -5.89 12.76 -2.14
C PRO A 160 -5.23 13.41 -0.91
N ALA A 161 -5.82 14.50 -0.42
CA ALA A 161 -5.22 15.34 0.62
C ALA A 161 -4.92 14.58 1.92
N ASN A 162 -5.80 13.66 2.33
CA ASN A 162 -5.61 12.82 3.50
C ASN A 162 -4.41 11.87 3.33
N LEU A 163 -4.28 11.19 2.19
CA LEU A 163 -3.14 10.32 1.88
C LEU A 163 -1.82 11.07 1.78
N TYR A 164 -1.84 12.21 1.08
CA TYR A 164 -0.67 13.08 0.99
C TYR A 164 -0.20 13.50 2.39
N THR A 165 -1.13 13.96 3.24
CA THR A 165 -0.82 14.37 4.62
C THR A 165 -0.30 13.20 5.46
N ALA A 166 -0.89 12.01 5.33
CA ALA A 166 -0.44 10.82 6.04
C ALA A 166 0.99 10.40 5.64
N VAL A 167 1.33 10.42 4.35
CA VAL A 167 2.69 10.13 3.86
C VAL A 167 3.70 11.14 4.40
N ILE A 168 3.40 12.44 4.32
CA ILE A 168 4.30 13.49 4.78
C ILE A 168 4.44 13.45 6.31
N GLY A 169 3.36 13.27 7.06
CA GLY A 169 3.38 13.13 8.52
C GLY A 169 4.19 11.92 8.97
N THR A 170 3.99 10.77 8.32
CA THR A 170 4.78 9.56 8.56
C THR A 170 6.27 9.79 8.27
N ASN A 171 6.62 10.50 7.19
CA ASN A 171 8.00 10.83 6.87
C ASN A 171 8.65 11.72 7.96
N MET A 172 7.91 12.72 8.46
CA MET A 172 8.37 13.56 9.57
C MET A 172 8.56 12.76 10.86
N ASN A 173 7.64 11.84 11.17
CA ASN A 173 7.75 10.93 12.32
C ASN A 173 8.98 10.02 12.21
N LEU A 174 9.22 9.44 11.03
CA LEU A 174 10.42 8.61 10.78
C LEU A 174 11.72 9.39 11.01
N ASN A 175 11.79 10.63 10.53
CA ASN A 175 12.96 11.48 10.74
C ASN A 175 13.13 11.83 12.23
N THR A 176 12.03 12.10 12.93
CA THR A 176 12.03 12.37 14.38
C THR A 176 12.51 11.16 15.17
N ILE A 177 12.02 9.96 14.84
CA ILE A 177 12.45 8.69 15.45
C ILE A 177 13.95 8.49 15.27
N LYS A 178 14.48 8.65 14.04
CA LYS A 178 15.91 8.51 13.75
C LYS A 178 16.78 9.45 14.57
N GLU A 179 16.30 10.67 14.83
CA GLU A 179 17.03 11.62 15.66
C GLU A 179 16.95 11.23 17.14
N VAL A 180 15.77 10.93 17.66
CA VAL A 180 15.58 10.55 19.08
C VAL A 180 16.31 9.26 19.45
N GLU A 181 16.42 8.30 18.53
CA GLU A 181 17.19 7.06 18.74
C GLU A 181 18.67 7.32 19.02
N LYS A 182 19.24 8.40 18.48
CA LYS A 182 20.63 8.79 18.72
C LYS A 182 20.81 9.44 20.10
N MET A 183 19.75 9.90 20.75
CA MET A 183 19.79 10.78 21.92
C MET A 183 20.02 10.08 23.27
N ASN A 184 20.39 8.78 23.30
CA ASN A 184 20.55 8.00 24.54
C ASN A 184 19.40 8.15 25.56
N GLY A 185 18.16 8.21 25.07
CA GLY A 185 16.96 8.37 25.90
C GLY A 185 16.65 9.81 26.30
N HIS A 186 17.47 10.79 25.92
CA HIS A 186 17.07 12.20 25.97
C HIS A 186 15.98 12.49 24.94
N PHE A 187 15.15 13.49 25.22
CA PHE A 187 14.19 14.04 24.26
C PHE A 187 14.53 15.51 24.07
N LEU A 188 15.30 15.81 23.04
CA LEU A 188 15.76 17.16 22.73
C LEU A 188 14.78 17.81 21.78
N ARG A 189 14.65 19.14 21.86
CA ARG A 189 13.81 19.91 20.94
C ARG A 189 14.27 19.71 19.50
N ILE A 190 13.34 19.34 18.62
CA ILE A 190 13.58 19.16 17.18
C ILE A 190 12.85 20.29 16.44
N GLU A 191 13.56 20.98 15.56
CA GLU A 191 13.00 21.97 14.65
C GLU A 191 13.40 21.66 13.20
N ARG A 192 12.42 21.72 12.29
CA ARG A 192 12.62 21.44 10.86
C ARG A 192 13.32 20.10 10.56
N GLY A 193 13.08 19.09 11.40
CA GLY A 193 13.66 17.74 11.24
C GLY A 193 15.08 17.57 11.76
N SER A 194 15.60 18.52 12.54
CA SER A 194 16.92 18.43 13.16
C SER A 194 16.90 18.94 14.61
N ILE A 195 17.85 18.49 15.42
CA ILE A 195 17.97 18.96 16.81
C ILE A 195 18.22 20.47 16.82
N TYR A 196 17.39 21.21 17.55
CA TYR A 196 17.56 22.63 17.74
C TYR A 196 18.67 22.90 18.76
N TYR A 197 19.68 23.67 18.35
CA TYR A 197 20.77 24.11 19.20
C TYR A 197 20.71 25.61 19.45
N LYS A 198 21.03 26.01 20.67
CA LYS A 198 21.24 27.41 21.07
C LYS A 198 22.55 27.53 21.85
N LYS A 199 23.17 28.71 21.83
CA LYS A 199 24.32 29.01 22.70
C LYS A 199 23.83 29.03 24.15
N ALA A 200 24.28 28.05 24.94
CA ALA A 200 23.92 27.94 26.34
C ALA A 200 25.02 27.22 27.14
N LEU A 201 24.96 27.34 28.47
CA LEU A 201 25.87 26.63 29.36
C LEU A 201 25.51 25.14 29.37
N CYS A 202 26.41 24.27 28.89
CA CYS A 202 26.20 22.84 29.01
C CYS A 202 26.33 22.41 30.48
N SER A 203 25.32 21.70 30.98
CA SER A 203 25.24 21.21 32.36
C SER A 203 26.40 20.30 32.76
N MET A 204 27.05 19.64 31.78
CA MET A 204 28.19 18.75 31.99
C MET A 204 29.54 19.41 31.71
N CYS A 205 29.73 20.09 30.55
CA CYS A 205 30.99 20.77 30.26
C CYS A 205 31.27 21.95 31.21
N LYS A 206 30.22 22.56 31.77
CA LYS A 206 30.25 23.89 32.42
C LYS A 206 30.85 24.98 31.51
N LYS A 207 30.71 24.83 30.19
CA LYS A 207 31.14 25.79 29.16
C LYS A 207 29.95 26.24 28.30
N ILE A 208 30.01 27.47 27.80
CA ILE A 208 29.03 27.98 26.83
C ILE A 208 29.35 27.38 25.47
N VAL A 209 28.44 26.54 24.97
CA VAL A 209 28.58 25.80 23.71
C VAL A 209 27.21 25.68 23.06
N ASP A 210 27.17 25.21 21.80
CA ASP A 210 25.90 24.85 21.17
C ASP A 210 25.29 23.66 21.92
N SER A 211 24.14 23.92 22.55
CA SER A 211 23.46 22.98 23.43
C SER A 211 21.97 22.94 23.15
N SER A 212 21.36 21.80 23.46
CA SER A 212 19.91 21.62 23.44
C SER A 212 19.41 21.20 24.82
N GLU A 213 18.18 21.54 25.12
CA GLU A 213 17.55 21.22 26.40
C GLU A 213 16.75 19.91 26.27
N CYS A 214 16.98 18.98 27.20
CA CYS A 214 16.20 17.76 27.28
C CYS A 214 14.88 18.04 28.00
N GLU A 215 13.75 17.74 27.37
CA GLU A 215 12.43 17.94 27.95
C GLU A 215 12.16 17.03 29.17
N GLY A 216 12.84 15.88 29.24
CA GLY A 216 12.73 14.93 30.35
C GLY A 216 13.54 15.34 31.58
N CYS A 217 14.87 15.31 31.49
CA CYS A 217 15.75 15.60 32.62
C CYS A 217 16.05 17.10 32.82
N LYS A 218 15.54 17.98 31.94
CA LYS A 218 15.75 19.44 31.97
C LYS A 218 17.22 19.89 31.90
N MET A 219 18.14 18.97 31.59
CA MET A 219 19.55 19.32 31.39
C MET A 219 19.76 19.96 30.03
N THR A 220 20.64 20.95 29.99
CA THR A 220 21.12 21.55 28.74
C THR A 220 22.43 20.87 28.35
N LEU A 221 22.44 20.15 27.24
CA LEU A 221 23.54 19.27 26.84
C LEU A 221 24.05 19.65 25.45
N CYS A 222 25.38 19.68 25.32
CA CYS A 222 26.01 19.75 24.00
C CYS A 222 25.94 18.39 23.30
N GLN A 223 26.24 18.37 22.01
CA GLN A 223 26.19 17.16 21.19
C GLN A 223 26.94 15.98 21.81
N THR A 224 28.20 16.19 22.19
CA THR A 224 29.02 15.14 22.78
C THR A 224 28.36 14.54 24.02
N HIS A 225 27.81 15.37 24.91
CA HIS A 225 27.31 14.88 26.19
C HIS A 225 25.98 14.13 26.08
N TRP A 226 25.03 14.57 25.24
CA TRP A 226 23.82 13.78 25.06
C TRP A 226 24.09 12.48 24.28
N GLN A 227 25.15 12.43 23.45
CA GLN A 227 25.58 11.23 22.72
C GLN A 227 26.38 10.23 23.55
N THR A 228 27.00 10.64 24.65
CA THR A 228 27.79 9.74 25.51
C THR A 228 27.11 9.42 26.84
N SER A 229 26.22 10.29 27.31
CA SER A 229 25.58 10.15 28.62
C SER A 229 24.13 9.72 28.45
N PRO A 230 23.67 8.66 29.15
CA PRO A 230 22.28 8.27 29.14
C PRO A 230 21.41 9.26 29.93
N CYS A 231 20.18 9.44 29.46
CA CYS A 231 19.20 10.22 30.20
C CYS A 231 18.75 9.47 31.45
N GLY A 232 18.80 10.14 32.61
CA GLY A 232 18.25 9.60 33.85
C GLY A 232 16.72 9.60 33.94
N ASN A 233 16.02 10.06 32.89
CA ASN A 233 14.55 10.14 32.82
C ASN A 233 14.02 9.32 31.64
N GLU A 234 12.98 8.53 31.87
CA GLU A 234 12.33 7.66 30.88
C GLU A 234 11.43 8.41 29.88
N PHE A 235 11.24 9.72 30.01
CA PHE A 235 10.39 10.53 29.14
C PHE A 235 10.69 10.34 27.65
N GLY A 236 11.97 10.43 27.24
CA GLY A 236 12.34 10.28 25.84
C GLY A 236 12.10 8.88 25.30
N LYS A 237 12.36 7.84 26.09
CA LYS A 237 12.06 6.45 25.73
C LYS A 237 10.56 6.21 25.57
N ARG A 238 9.73 6.77 26.46
CA ARG A 238 8.26 6.69 26.35
C ARG A 238 7.75 7.40 25.10
N MET A 239 8.25 8.60 24.81
CA MET A 239 7.85 9.35 23.62
C MET A 239 8.28 8.63 22.33
N LEU A 240 9.50 8.08 22.31
CA LEU A 240 9.96 7.24 21.21
C LEU A 240 9.05 6.03 20.97
N LYS A 241 8.61 5.36 22.04
CA LYS A 241 7.67 4.24 21.95
C LYS A 241 6.32 4.70 21.37
N GLN A 242 5.76 5.79 21.87
CA GLN A 242 4.49 6.34 21.39
C GLN A 242 4.54 6.74 19.91
N LEU A 243 5.66 7.34 19.46
CA LEU A 243 5.87 7.70 18.05
C LEU A 243 5.97 6.45 17.15
N LYS A 244 6.56 5.36 17.64
CA LYS A 244 6.63 4.09 16.90
C LYS A 244 5.28 3.40 16.81
N GLU A 245 4.48 3.45 17.88
CA GLU A 245 3.13 2.85 17.92
C GLU A 245 2.15 3.59 17.00
N ASN A 246 2.28 4.92 16.88
CA ASN A 246 1.39 5.77 16.07
C ASN A 246 2.11 6.31 14.82
N LEU A 247 2.98 5.50 14.22
CA LEU A 247 3.87 5.95 13.15
C LEU A 247 3.10 6.42 11.91
N VAL A 248 2.08 5.64 11.52
CA VAL A 248 1.17 5.95 10.41
C VAL A 248 -0.17 6.35 10.97
N ASP A 249 -0.43 7.66 10.96
CA ASP A 249 -1.75 8.20 11.28
C ASP A 249 -2.48 8.60 10.00
N ILE A 250 -3.70 8.09 9.85
CA ILE A 250 -4.51 8.26 8.66
C ILE A 250 -5.98 8.07 9.01
N GLU A 251 -6.77 9.03 8.53
CA GLU A 251 -8.22 9.02 8.47
C GLU A 251 -8.65 8.78 7.02
N LEU A 252 -9.55 7.82 6.82
CA LEU A 252 -10.06 7.43 5.52
C LEU A 252 -11.53 7.84 5.42
N ASP A 253 -11.81 8.80 4.55
CA ASP A 253 -13.15 9.36 4.34
C ASP A 253 -13.85 8.61 3.19
N TYR A 254 -14.41 7.43 3.46
CA TYR A 254 -15.30 6.73 2.53
C TYR A 254 -16.30 5.83 3.25
#